data_AF-A0A957KHB3-F1
#
_entry.id   AF-A0A957KHB3-F1
#
_cell.length_a   1.000
_cell.length_b   1.000
_cell.length_c   1.000
_cell.angle_alpha   90.00
_cell.angle_beta   90.00
_cell.angle_gamma   90.00
#
_symmetry.space_group_name_H-M   'P 1'
#
loop_
_entity.id
_entity.type
_entity.pdbx_description
1 polymer ?
#
loop_
_entity_poly.entity_id
_entity_poly.type
_entity_poly.pdbx_seq_one_letter_code
_entity_poly.pdbx_strand_id
1 'polypeptide(L)'
;MKLSQHGENLFQLTLWGAFNCYLVREADGLTLIDALMAGRGNDILAAATELGQPIRRVLLTHAHTDHVGALDEIAAALPEAEFLFTARTEQFLRGDVRLEPGEPEAPIKGGFSRRETA
;
A
#
# COMPACT_ATOMS: atom_id res chain seq x y z
N MET A 1 -3.14 0.24 15.92
CA MET A 1 -3.98 -0.13 14.75
C MET A 1 -4.78 -1.37 15.11
N LYS A 2 -6.01 -1.56 14.60
CA LYS A 2 -6.79 -2.78 14.88
C LYS A 2 -6.44 -3.85 13.84
N LEU A 3 -6.06 -5.04 14.29
CA LEU A 3 -5.88 -6.23 13.43
C LEU A 3 -7.12 -7.12 13.53
N SER A 4 -7.68 -7.53 12.40
CA SER A 4 -8.73 -8.55 12.33
C SER A 4 -8.40 -9.62 11.29
N GLN A 5 -8.64 -10.88 11.63
CA GLN A 5 -8.44 -12.01 10.73
C GLN A 5 -9.76 -12.44 10.08
N HIS A 6 -9.72 -12.70 8.78
CA HIS A 6 -10.85 -13.12 7.96
C HIS A 6 -10.51 -14.42 7.24
N GLY A 7 -10.95 -15.55 7.79
CA GLY A 7 -10.52 -16.87 7.32
C GLY A 7 -9.04 -17.15 7.62
N GLU A 8 -8.44 -18.06 6.85
CA GLU A 8 -7.08 -18.52 7.14
C GLU A 8 -5.99 -17.56 6.63
N ASN A 9 -6.27 -16.83 5.55
CA ASN A 9 -5.22 -16.14 4.78
C ASN A 9 -5.33 -14.62 4.76
N LEU A 10 -6.44 -14.02 5.19
CA LEU A 10 -6.63 -12.57 5.10
C LEU A 10 -6.56 -11.92 6.48
N PHE A 11 -5.71 -10.91 6.61
CA PHE A 11 -5.56 -10.09 7.80
C PHE A 11 -5.76 -8.63 7.43
N GLN A 12 -6.72 -7.98 8.07
CA GLN A 12 -7.05 -6.57 7.86
C GLN A 12 -6.48 -5.73 8.99
N LEU A 13 -5.77 -4.66 8.62
CA LEU A 13 -5.27 -3.66 9.55
C LEU A 13 -6.09 -2.38 9.35
N THR A 14 -6.81 -1.95 10.37
CA THR A 14 -7.69 -0.76 10.32
C THR A 14 -7.14 0.37 11.18
N LEU A 15 -6.84 1.50 10.53
CA LEU A 15 -6.49 2.76 11.17
C LEU A 15 -7.74 3.65 11.31
N TRP A 16 -7.92 4.19 12.52
CA TRP A 16 -9.02 5.12 12.87
C TRP A 16 -10.43 4.65 12.46
N GLY A 17 -10.62 3.34 12.34
CA GLY A 17 -11.93 2.73 12.01
C GLY A 17 -12.36 2.85 10.54
N ALA A 18 -11.54 3.42 9.64
CA ALA A 18 -11.96 3.68 8.26
C ALA A 18 -10.91 3.29 7.21
N PHE A 19 -9.63 3.50 7.47
CA PHE A 19 -8.57 3.26 6.49
C PHE A 19 -7.96 1.88 6.70
N ASN A 20 -7.80 1.14 5.61
CA ASN A 20 -7.39 -0.26 5.69
C ASN A 20 -6.16 -0.52 4.82
N CYS A 21 -5.28 -1.37 5.33
CA CYS A 21 -4.41 -2.20 4.50
C CYS A 21 -4.61 -3.66 4.88
N TYR A 22 -4.06 -4.55 4.07
CA TYR A 22 -4.25 -5.99 4.25
C TYR A 22 -2.93 -6.72 4.14
N LEU A 23 -2.77 -7.77 4.93
CA LEU A 23 -1.75 -8.79 4.74
C LEU A 23 -2.45 -10.06 4.26
N VAL A 24 -2.03 -10.57 3.11
CA VAL A 24 -2.52 -11.82 2.54
C VAL A 24 -1.42 -12.86 2.66
N ARG A 25 -1.75 -13.99 3.29
CA ARG A 25 -0.86 -15.14 3.39
C ARG A 25 -0.81 -15.90 2.08
N GLU A 26 0.41 -16.12 1.58
CA GLU A 26 0.72 -16.92 0.41
C GLU A 26 1.73 -18.02 0.77
N ALA A 27 2.09 -18.86 -0.21
CA ALA A 27 2.95 -20.02 0.02
C ALA A 27 4.38 -19.64 0.48
N ASP A 28 4.88 -18.47 0.08
CA ASP A 28 6.25 -18.02 0.34
C ASP A 28 6.35 -16.83 1.30
N GLY A 29 5.23 -16.28 1.77
CA GLY A 29 5.21 -15.17 2.71
C GLY A 29 3.93 -14.36 2.63
N LEU A 30 4.01 -13.09 3.01
CA LEU A 30 2.89 -12.16 2.99
C LEU A 30 2.95 -11.24 1.77
N THR A 31 1.78 -10.94 1.22
CA THR A 31 1.55 -9.83 0.31
C THR A 31 0.84 -8.72 1.08
N LEU A 32 1.47 -7.56 1.19
CA LEU A 32 0.86 -6.34 1.70
C LEU A 32 0.03 -5.70 0.59
N ILE A 33 -1.23 -5.36 0.86
CA ILE A 33 -2.09 -4.59 -0.03
C ILE A 33 -2.33 -3.23 0.61
N ASP A 34 -1.87 -2.17 -0.07
CA ASP A 34 -1.81 -0.79 0.37
C ASP A 34 -0.93 -0.54 1.62
N ALA A 35 -0.49 0.70 1.80
CA ALA A 35 0.50 1.13 2.78
C ALA A 35 0.00 2.25 3.71
N LEU A 36 -1.32 2.41 3.86
CA LEU A 36 -1.92 3.39 4.78
C LEU A 36 -1.35 4.81 4.62
N MET A 37 -1.34 5.60 5.68
CA MET A 37 -0.86 6.98 5.75
C MET A 37 0.60 7.00 6.22
N ALA A 38 1.32 8.09 5.93
CA ALA A 38 2.68 8.28 6.41
C ALA A 38 2.78 8.12 7.95
N GLY A 39 3.89 7.55 8.41
CA GLY A 39 4.14 7.23 9.81
C GLY A 39 3.47 5.95 10.30
N ARG A 40 2.95 5.10 9.40
CA ARG A 40 2.30 3.82 9.73
C ARG A 40 3.11 2.61 9.30
N GLY A 41 4.26 2.77 8.65
CA GLY A 41 5.08 1.66 8.16
C GLY A 41 5.47 0.70 9.28
N ASN A 42 5.94 1.22 10.41
CA ASN A 42 6.30 0.41 11.59
C ASN A 42 5.13 -0.41 12.14
N ASP A 43 3.92 0.15 12.15
CA ASP A 43 2.74 -0.58 12.65
C ASP A 43 2.38 -1.76 11.73
N ILE A 44 2.54 -1.58 10.41
CA ILE A 44 2.31 -2.64 9.40
C ILE A 44 3.38 -3.74 9.53
N LEU A 45 4.65 -3.35 9.64
CA LEU A 45 5.78 -4.28 9.80
C LEU A 45 5.69 -5.07 11.11
N ALA A 46 5.22 -4.44 12.18
CA ALA A 46 4.96 -5.11 13.46
C ALA A 46 3.88 -6.18 13.30
N ALA A 47 2.77 -5.89 12.63
CA ALA A 47 1.72 -6.87 12.37
C ALA A 47 2.23 -8.06 11.53
N ALA A 48 3.02 -7.82 10.48
CA ALA A 48 3.64 -8.89 9.71
C ALA A 48 4.58 -9.76 10.56
N THR A 49 5.33 -9.13 11.47
CA THR A 49 6.19 -9.83 12.44
C THR A 49 5.37 -10.71 13.39
N GLU A 50 4.22 -10.22 13.90
CA GLU A 50 3.31 -11.00 14.74
C GLU A 50 2.72 -12.23 14.01
N LEU A 51 2.52 -12.13 12.69
CA LEU A 51 2.08 -13.25 11.85
C LEU A 51 3.18 -14.28 11.56
N GLY A 52 4.43 -13.98 11.92
CA GLY A 52 5.58 -14.88 11.79
C GLY A 52 6.02 -15.14 10.35
N GLN A 53 5.68 -14.25 9.41
CA GLN A 53 6.03 -14.40 8.00
C GLN A 53 6.58 -13.09 7.40
N PRO A 54 7.59 -13.16 6.53
CA PRO A 54 8.12 -11.97 5.87
C PRO A 54 7.13 -11.44 4.81
N ILE A 55 7.07 -10.12 4.66
CA ILE A 55 6.42 -9.51 3.49
C ILE A 55 7.34 -9.70 2.28
N ARG A 56 6.81 -10.33 1.24
CA ARG A 56 7.52 -10.58 -0.02
C ARG A 56 7.08 -9.65 -1.14
N ARG A 57 5.84 -9.16 -1.05
CA ARG A 57 5.24 -8.32 -2.07
C ARG A 57 4.46 -7.19 -1.43
N VAL A 58 4.47 -6.03 -2.09
CA VAL A 58 3.66 -4.86 -1.75
C VAL A 58 2.88 -4.48 -2.99
N LEU A 59 1.57 -4.62 -2.94
CA LEU A 59 0.65 -4.25 -4.01
C LEU A 59 -0.08 -2.97 -3.63
N LEU A 60 -0.10 -1.98 -4.52
CA LEU A 60 -0.95 -0.79 -4.35
C LEU A 60 -2.18 -0.88 -5.24
N THR A 61 -3.35 -0.64 -4.65
CA THR A 61 -4.61 -0.59 -5.40
C THR A 61 -4.66 0.66 -6.29
N HIS A 62 -4.26 1.81 -5.75
CA HIS A 62 -4.18 3.09 -6.45
C HIS A 62 -3.31 4.11 -5.68
N ALA A 63 -3.12 5.31 -6.23
CA ALA A 63 -2.15 6.30 -5.74
C ALA A 63 -2.70 7.32 -4.73
N HIS A 64 -3.86 7.10 -4.11
CA HIS A 64 -4.38 8.04 -3.12
C HIS A 64 -3.56 8.00 -1.83
N THR A 65 -3.40 9.15 -1.19
CA THR A 65 -2.49 9.35 -0.05
C THR A 65 -2.73 8.38 1.11
N ASP A 66 -3.97 7.95 1.33
CA ASP A 66 -4.33 6.98 2.38
C ASP A 66 -4.02 5.53 2.03
N HIS A 67 -3.60 5.25 0.80
CA HIS A 67 -3.17 3.93 0.33
C HIS A 67 -1.66 3.84 0.12
N VAL A 68 -0.96 4.96 -0.04
CA VAL A 68 0.47 4.96 -0.42
C VAL A 68 1.35 5.71 0.58
N GLY A 69 0.77 6.27 1.63
CA GLY A 69 1.44 7.17 2.55
C GLY A 69 2.71 6.59 3.19
N ALA A 70 2.68 5.35 3.68
CA ALA A 70 3.86 4.70 4.26
C ALA A 70 4.71 3.91 3.24
N LEU A 71 4.48 4.05 1.93
CA LEU A 71 5.17 3.26 0.90
C LEU A 71 6.69 3.36 1.02
N ASP A 72 7.21 4.58 1.19
CA ASP A 72 8.66 4.83 1.26
C ASP A 72 9.29 4.23 2.55
N GLU A 73 8.56 4.25 3.66
CA GLU A 73 8.98 3.59 4.91
C GLU A 73 9.06 2.07 4.74
N ILE A 74 8.06 1.49 4.07
CA ILE A 74 8.00 0.06 3.77
C ILE A 74 9.13 -0.34 2.81
N ALA A 75 9.38 0.43 1.75
CA ALA A 75 10.46 0.17 0.81
C ALA A 75 11.85 0.25 1.46
N ALA A 76 12.07 1.24 2.33
CA ALA A 76 13.32 1.33 3.09
C ALA A 76 13.54 0.13 4.03
N ALA A 77 12.46 -0.39 4.63
CA ALA A 77 12.54 -1.54 5.52
C ALA A 77 12.62 -2.90 4.80
N LEU A 78 12.09 -2.98 3.58
CA LEU A 78 11.96 -4.21 2.80
C LEU A 78 12.58 -4.04 1.39
N PRO A 79 13.89 -3.81 1.27
CA PRO A 79 14.54 -3.55 -0.02
C PRO A 79 14.46 -4.72 -1.01
N GLU A 80 14.20 -5.93 -0.52
CA GLU A 80 14.10 -7.17 -1.32
C GLU A 80 12.64 -7.52 -1.68
N ALA A 81 11.65 -6.75 -1.20
CA ALA A 81 10.25 -7.00 -1.53
C ALA A 81 9.93 -6.56 -2.96
N GLU A 82 9.03 -7.29 -3.62
CA GLU A 82 8.51 -6.92 -4.93
C GLU A 82 7.42 -5.84 -4.77
N PHE A 83 7.58 -4.71 -5.47
CA PHE A 83 6.59 -3.64 -5.47
C PHE A 83 5.76 -3.67 -6.76
N LEU A 84 4.45 -3.79 -6.60
CA LEU A 84 3.49 -4.03 -7.67
C LEU A 84 2.46 -2.89 -7.70
N PHE A 85 2.39 -2.21 -8.84
CA PHE A 85 1.35 -1.22 -9.12
C PHE A 85 1.26 -0.99 -10.63
N THR A 86 0.15 -0.41 -11.08
CA THR A 86 -0.04 -0.12 -12.51
C THR A 86 0.85 1.03 -12.97
N ALA A 87 1.12 1.10 -14.28
CA ALA A 87 1.81 2.25 -14.88
C ALA A 87 1.10 3.58 -14.59
N ARG A 88 -0.24 3.57 -14.52
CA ARG A 88 -1.02 4.78 -14.18
C ARG A 88 -0.82 5.20 -12.73
N THR A 89 -0.80 4.23 -11.80
CA THR A 89 -0.45 4.48 -10.39
C THR A 89 0.96 5.06 -10.28
N GLU A 90 1.94 4.49 -10.98
CA GLU A 90 3.34 4.97 -10.98
C GLU A 90 3.44 6.45 -11.38
N GLN A 91 2.76 6.87 -12.44
CA GLN A 91 2.74 8.28 -12.87
C GLN A 91 2.29 9.21 -11.74
N PHE A 92 1.18 8.86 -11.07
CA PHE A 92 0.70 9.63 -9.93
C PHE A 92 1.69 9.66 -8.76
N LEU A 93 2.36 8.53 -8.48
CA LEU A 93 3.40 8.47 -7.45
C LEU A 93 4.63 9.32 -7.81
N ARG A 94 4.91 9.53 -9.10
CA ARG A 94 5.93 10.48 -9.56
C ARG A 94 5.45 11.94 -9.53
N GLY A 95 4.19 12.19 -9.21
CA GLY A 95 3.56 13.51 -9.14
C GLY A 95 2.89 13.96 -10.44
N ASP A 96 2.75 13.08 -11.42
CA ASP A 96 2.08 13.38 -12.69
C ASP A 96 0.57 13.11 -12.58
N VAL A 97 -0.20 14.18 -12.33
CA VAL A 97 -1.67 14.15 -12.21
C VAL A 97 -2.38 14.71 -13.44
N ARG A 98 -1.79 14.56 -14.62
CA ARG A 98 -2.40 14.96 -15.89
C ARG A 98 -3.35 13.87 -16.41
N LEU A 99 -4.38 14.29 -17.15
CA LEU A 99 -5.25 13.36 -17.87
C LEU A 99 -4.50 12.69 -19.02
N GLU A 100 -4.77 11.41 -19.25
CA GLU A 100 -4.33 10.65 -20.42
C GLU A 100 -5.37 10.70 -21.55
N PRO A 101 -4.95 10.50 -22.82
CA PRO A 101 -5.89 10.40 -23.93
C PRO A 101 -6.95 9.32 -23.69
N GLY A 102 -8.22 9.70 -23.82
CA GLY A 102 -9.36 8.79 -23.60
C GLY A 102 -9.93 8.81 -22.18
N GLU A 103 -9.30 9.49 -21.22
CA GLU A 103 -9.91 9.74 -19.91
C GLU A 103 -11.00 10.82 -20.00
N PRO A 104 -12.00 10.80 -19.09
CA PRO A 104 -13.00 11.86 -19.01
C PRO A 104 -12.36 13.23 -18.79
N GLU A 105 -12.83 14.24 -19.52
CA GLU A 105 -12.41 15.63 -19.37
C GLU A 105 -12.98 16.25 -18.08
N ALA A 106 -12.51 15.76 -16.94
CA ALA A 106 -12.88 16.23 -15.61
C ALA A 106 -11.65 16.29 -14.70
N PRO A 107 -11.63 17.14 -13.66
CA PRO A 107 -10.55 17.16 -12.69
C PRO A 107 -10.37 15.79 -12.05
N ILE A 108 -9.11 15.31 -11.97
CA ILE A 108 -8.77 14.10 -11.23
C ILE A 108 -9.10 14.32 -9.75
N LYS A 109 -9.86 13.40 -9.16
CA LYS A 109 -10.29 13.48 -7.76
C LYS A 109 -9.39 12.66 -6.86
N GLY A 110 -9.27 13.12 -5.61
CA GLY A 110 -8.52 12.47 -4.54
C GLY A 110 -7.23 13.22 -4.17
N GLY A 111 -6.61 12.78 -3.07
CA GLY A 111 -5.32 13.31 -2.63
C GLY A 111 -4.19 12.47 -3.24
N PHE A 112 -3.24 13.12 -3.89
CA PHE A 112 -2.06 12.47 -4.45
C PHE A 112 -0.81 13.03 -3.78
N SER A 113 0.22 12.19 -3.62
CA SER A 113 1.47 12.61 -2.99
C SER A 113 2.64 11.88 -3.61
N ARG A 114 3.66 12.63 -4.06
CA ARG A 114 4.87 12.05 -4.64
C ARG A 114 5.53 11.07 -3.66
N ARG A 115 5.92 9.89 -4.13
CA ARG A 115 6.67 8.85 -3.40
C ARG A 115 8.03 8.65 -4.06
N GLU A 116 9.04 8.29 -3.28
CA GLU A 116 10.40 8.03 -3.78
C GLU A 116 10.55 6.60 -4.31
N THR A 117 9.74 5.68 -3.79
CA THR A 117 9.69 4.27 -4.19
C THR A 117 9.28 4.07 -5.66
N ALA A 118 8.62 5.07 -6.26
CA ALA A 118 8.16 5.02 -7.64
C ALA A 118 9.27 5.37 -8.63
#